data_AF-A0AAV7E9S1-F1
#
_entry.id   AF-A0AAV7E9S1-F1
#
_cell.length_a   1.000
_cell.length_b   1.000
_cell.length_c   1.000
_cell.angle_alpha   90.00
_cell.angle_beta   90.00
_cell.angle_gamma   90.00
#
_symmetry.space_group_name_H-M   'P 1'
#
loop_
_entity.id
_entity.type
_entity.pdbx_description
1 polymer ?
#
loop_
_entity_poly.entity_id
_entity_poly.type
_entity_poly.pdbx_seq_one_letter_code
_entity_poly.pdbx_strand_id
1 'polypeptide(L)'
;MASSTTSFMRSGFCSSPRVPRVYCEHQKLPETQATRIGRREIILRSSELAVIAAIFNFSGTKPNYLGVQKNSQSLALCPATKNCISTAEDSTDLMHYAPPWNYNPENGRGKNKPVSRKEAMNELLEVIKSTRPDKFTPNIVEKTDNYIHVEYKSPILGFVDDVEFWFPPGKKSVVEYRSASRKGSFDFEINKKRVKALRLELEKKGWASEGSF
;
A
#
# COMPACT_ATOMS: atom_id res chain seq x y z
N MET A 1 48.57 56.68 -41.65
CA MET A 1 49.14 57.48 -40.55
C MET A 1 49.73 56.51 -39.54
N ALA A 2 50.95 56.79 -39.09
CA ALA A 2 51.72 56.05 -38.09
C ALA A 2 50.94 55.92 -36.74
N SER A 3 51.25 55.06 -35.78
CA SER A 3 52.55 54.52 -35.37
C SER A 3 52.39 53.41 -34.30
N SER A 4 53.35 52.46 -34.29
CA SER A 4 54.00 51.84 -33.11
C SER A 4 53.20 50.87 -32.20
N THR A 5 53.70 49.70 -31.75
CA THR A 5 55.09 49.22 -31.60
C THR A 5 55.13 47.69 -31.37
N THR A 6 56.09 47.02 -32.02
CA THR A 6 56.89 45.83 -31.64
C THR A 6 56.38 44.79 -30.62
N SER A 7 56.29 43.54 -31.08
CA SER A 7 56.45 42.31 -30.29
C SER A 7 57.16 41.27 -31.15
N PHE A 8 58.32 40.77 -30.72
CA PHE A 8 58.92 39.54 -31.26
C PHE A 8 59.89 38.87 -30.26
N MET A 9 59.62 37.57 -30.05
CA MET A 9 60.53 36.48 -29.66
C MET A 9 61.14 36.48 -28.23
N ARG A 10 61.26 35.34 -27.53
CA ARG A 10 61.60 33.99 -28.00
C ARG A 10 61.33 32.91 -26.91
N SER A 11 60.97 31.71 -27.37
CA SER A 11 61.30 30.35 -26.86
C SER A 11 61.38 30.14 -25.33
N GLY A 12 60.57 29.31 -24.69
CA GLY A 12 60.34 27.91 -25.05
C GLY A 12 61.41 27.02 -24.39
N PHE A 13 61.22 26.66 -23.12
CA PHE A 13 62.01 25.62 -22.45
C PHE A 13 61.08 24.55 -21.86
N CYS A 14 61.41 23.31 -22.23
CA CYS A 14 60.76 22.06 -21.88
C CYS A 14 60.88 21.80 -20.37
N SER A 15 59.77 21.48 -19.71
CA SER A 15 59.76 20.96 -18.33
C SER A 15 59.03 19.61 -18.32
N SER A 16 59.81 18.53 -18.19
CA SER A 16 59.32 17.17 -17.96
C SER A 16 58.96 16.97 -16.48
N PRO A 17 58.07 16.01 -16.16
CA PRO A 17 57.30 16.01 -14.93
C PRO A 17 58.11 15.41 -13.76
N ARG A 18 58.02 16.04 -12.58
CA ARG A 18 58.36 15.39 -11.31
C ARG A 18 57.07 15.03 -10.59
N VAL A 19 56.65 13.78 -10.75
CA VAL A 19 55.59 13.17 -9.95
C VAL A 19 56.07 13.12 -8.49
N PRO A 20 55.31 13.63 -7.52
CA PRO A 20 55.66 13.48 -6.11
C PRO A 20 55.59 12.01 -5.71
N ARG A 21 56.69 11.48 -5.19
CA ARG A 21 56.80 10.13 -4.64
C ARG A 21 56.13 10.11 -3.27
N VAL A 22 54.88 9.68 -3.19
CA VAL A 22 54.18 9.46 -1.93
C VAL A 22 54.76 8.20 -1.28
N TYR A 23 55.42 8.36 -0.14
CA TYR A 23 55.72 7.25 0.75
C TYR A 23 54.43 6.85 1.46
N CYS A 24 53.89 5.67 1.17
CA CYS A 24 52.88 5.06 2.02
C CYS A 24 53.58 4.49 3.27
N GLU A 25 53.65 5.29 4.32
CA GLU A 25 53.94 4.77 5.65
C GLU A 25 52.73 3.93 6.09
N HIS A 26 52.90 2.61 6.16
CA HIS A 26 51.91 1.71 6.74
C HIS A 26 51.88 1.95 8.25
N GLN A 27 51.07 2.91 8.69
CA GLN A 27 50.61 2.92 10.07
C GLN A 27 49.66 1.72 10.23
N LYS A 28 50.15 0.67 10.90
CA LYS A 28 49.29 -0.39 11.43
C LYS A 28 48.26 0.28 12.35
N LEU A 29 47.01 0.34 11.90
CA LEU A 29 45.88 0.59 12.79
C LEU A 29 45.95 -0.46 13.91
N PRO A 30 45.79 -0.07 15.19
CA PRO A 30 45.71 -1.05 16.26
C PRO A 30 44.55 -1.98 15.93
N GLU A 31 44.82 -3.28 15.89
CA GLU A 31 43.78 -4.31 15.79
C GLU A 31 42.77 -4.04 16.91
N THR A 32 41.61 -3.51 16.56
CA THR A 32 40.45 -3.53 17.43
C THR A 32 40.14 -5.00 17.67
N GLN A 33 40.58 -5.50 18.83
CA GLN A 33 40.17 -6.79 19.33
C GLN A 33 38.66 -6.83 19.26
N ALA A 34 38.12 -7.62 18.34
CA ALA A 34 36.72 -7.97 18.33
C ALA A 34 36.47 -8.69 19.65
N THR A 35 35.98 -7.95 20.65
CA THR A 35 35.48 -8.51 21.90
C THR A 35 34.43 -9.53 21.48
N ARG A 36 34.75 -10.82 21.63
CA ARG A 36 33.77 -11.90 21.50
C ARG A 36 32.70 -11.65 22.54
N ILE A 37 31.63 -10.99 22.13
CA ILE A 37 30.45 -10.79 22.96
C ILE A 37 29.97 -12.19 23.31
N GLY A 38 30.15 -12.58 24.57
CA GLY A 38 29.75 -13.90 25.04
C GLY A 38 28.25 -14.07 24.84
N ARG A 39 27.78 -15.29 24.55
CA ARG A 39 26.33 -15.58 24.38
C ARG A 39 25.48 -15.02 25.53
N ARG A 40 26.04 -14.87 26.74
CA ARG A 40 25.38 -14.28 27.92
C ARG A 40 25.24 -12.75 27.85
N GLU A 41 26.16 -12.02 27.23
CA GLU A 41 26.03 -10.57 27.01
C GLU A 41 25.06 -10.23 25.87
N ILE A 42 24.97 -11.09 24.84
CA ILE A 42 23.94 -10.96 23.79
C ILE A 42 22.54 -11.08 24.41
N ILE A 43 22.36 -11.98 25.38
CA ILE A 43 21.08 -12.17 26.08
C ILE A 43 20.71 -10.94 26.94
N LEU A 44 21.69 -10.26 27.55
CA LEU A 44 21.42 -9.06 28.36
C LEU A 44 21.20 -7.78 27.53
N ARG A 45 21.63 -7.74 26.26
CA ARG A 45 21.26 -6.67 25.30
C ARG A 45 20.01 -7.00 24.48
N SER A 46 19.56 -8.26 24.49
CA SER A 46 18.36 -8.70 23.76
C SER A 46 17.04 -8.25 24.39
N SER A 47 17.06 -7.84 25.65
CA SER A 47 15.91 -7.27 26.37
C SER A 47 15.45 -5.94 25.77
N GLU A 48 16.35 -5.08 25.30
CA GLU A 48 15.93 -3.82 24.64
C GLU A 48 15.30 -4.07 23.26
N LEU A 49 15.81 -5.03 22.49
CA LEU A 49 15.24 -5.41 21.20
C LEU A 49 13.87 -6.12 21.35
N ALA A 50 13.70 -6.94 22.40
CA ALA A 50 12.42 -7.56 22.71
C ALA A 50 11.36 -6.55 23.17
N VAL A 51 11.76 -5.49 23.88
CA VAL A 51 10.87 -4.39 24.27
C VAL A 51 10.42 -3.57 23.05
N ILE A 52 11.30 -3.31 22.07
CA ILE A 52 10.93 -2.61 20.83
C ILE A 52 9.91 -3.43 20.00
N ALA A 53 10.04 -4.77 19.96
CA ALA A 53 9.10 -5.64 19.26
C ALA A 53 7.71 -5.73 19.92
N ALA A 54 7.62 -5.56 21.25
CA ALA A 54 6.36 -5.60 21.99
C ALA A 54 5.48 -4.34 21.84
N ILE A 55 6.02 -3.25 21.27
CA ILE A 55 5.34 -1.94 21.21
C ILE A 55 4.47 -1.76 19.95
N PHE A 56 4.57 -2.64 18.95
CA PHE A 56 3.90 -2.46 17.65
C PHE A 56 2.72 -3.41 17.41
N ASN A 57 1.70 -3.37 18.28
CA ASN A 57 0.42 -4.06 18.02
C ASN A 57 -0.74 -3.06 17.87
N PHE A 58 -0.70 -2.26 16.81
CA PHE A 58 -1.72 -1.24 16.52
C PHE A 58 -2.98 -1.81 15.84
N SER A 59 -3.34 -3.06 16.12
CA SER A 59 -4.46 -3.77 15.46
C SER A 59 -5.81 -3.10 15.70
N GLY A 60 -6.02 -2.45 16.84
CA GLY A 60 -7.33 -1.93 17.21
C GLY A 60 -8.40 -2.99 17.46
N THR A 61 -9.53 -2.58 18.03
CA THR A 61 -10.68 -3.44 18.29
C THR A 61 -11.57 -3.50 17.06
N LYS A 62 -12.07 -4.70 16.70
CA LYS A 62 -13.05 -4.86 15.62
C LYS A 62 -14.30 -4.00 15.92
N PRO A 63 -14.70 -3.09 15.04
CA PRO A 63 -15.93 -2.32 15.23
C PRO A 63 -17.16 -3.22 15.23
N ASN A 64 -18.17 -2.87 16.04
CA ASN A 64 -19.41 -3.63 16.17
C ASN A 64 -20.48 -3.25 15.14
N TYR A 65 -20.25 -2.20 14.35
CA TYR A 65 -21.14 -1.70 13.31
C TYR A 65 -20.83 -2.25 11.91
N LEU A 66 -19.89 -3.20 11.78
CA LEU A 66 -19.58 -3.84 10.51
C LEU A 66 -20.76 -4.67 10.00
N GLY A 67 -20.84 -4.85 8.68
CA GLY A 67 -21.91 -5.55 7.99
C GLY A 67 -22.93 -4.61 7.35
N VAL A 68 -23.96 -5.22 6.79
CA VAL A 68 -25.07 -4.52 6.14
C VAL A 68 -25.98 -3.90 7.20
N GLN A 69 -26.18 -2.59 7.11
CA GLN A 69 -26.98 -1.82 8.05
C GLN A 69 -28.47 -2.11 7.86
N LYS A 70 -29.19 -2.36 8.95
CA LYS A 70 -30.62 -2.71 8.92
C LYS A 70 -31.53 -1.60 8.40
N ASN A 71 -31.15 -0.34 8.59
CA ASN A 71 -32.00 0.81 8.33
C ASN A 71 -31.90 1.34 6.89
N SER A 72 -30.69 1.34 6.32
CA SER A 72 -30.40 1.90 4.99
C SER A 72 -30.17 0.83 3.93
N GLN A 73 -30.10 -0.46 4.32
CA GLN A 73 -29.72 -1.56 3.44
C GLN A 73 -28.45 -1.21 2.63
N SER A 74 -27.42 -0.73 3.33
CA SER A 74 -26.12 -0.32 2.79
C SER A 74 -25.01 -0.78 3.72
N LEU A 75 -23.75 -0.65 3.29
CA LEU A 75 -22.61 -0.76 4.22
C LEU A 75 -22.58 0.42 5.20
N ALA A 76 -21.80 0.29 6.28
CA ALA A 76 -21.59 1.35 7.24
C ALA A 76 -20.95 2.59 6.57
N LEU A 77 -21.23 3.77 7.12
CA LEU A 77 -20.53 4.98 6.73
C LEU A 77 -19.09 4.98 7.28
N CYS A 78 -18.25 5.77 6.66
CA CYS A 78 -16.91 6.08 7.10
C CYS A 78 -16.96 6.97 8.35
N PRO A 79 -16.09 6.71 9.34
CA PRO A 79 -15.81 7.72 10.35
C PRO A 79 -15.18 8.95 9.68
N ALA A 80 -15.16 10.08 10.38
CA ALA A 80 -14.55 11.33 9.89
C ALA A 80 -13.01 11.27 9.66
N THR A 81 -12.40 10.09 9.75
CA THR A 81 -10.97 9.87 9.54
C THR A 81 -10.69 9.53 8.07
N LYS A 82 -9.64 10.15 7.52
CA LYS A 82 -9.26 10.05 6.09
C LYS A 82 -8.88 8.65 5.60
N ASN A 83 -8.66 7.71 6.51
CA ASN A 83 -8.31 6.33 6.22
C ASN A 83 -9.55 5.42 6.05
N CYS A 84 -10.62 5.95 5.48
CA CYS A 84 -11.79 5.17 5.13
C CYS A 84 -12.29 5.56 3.75
N ILE A 85 -12.73 4.57 2.98
CA ILE A 85 -13.56 4.79 1.81
C ILE A 85 -14.77 3.84 1.82
N SER A 86 -15.90 4.30 1.30
CA SER A 86 -17.13 3.51 1.23
C SER A 86 -17.97 3.94 0.03
N THR A 87 -18.64 2.97 -0.59
CA THR A 87 -19.63 3.21 -1.64
C THR A 87 -20.95 3.77 -1.10
N ALA A 88 -21.15 3.70 0.22
CA ALA A 88 -22.35 4.23 0.89
C ALA A 88 -22.28 5.73 1.20
N GLU A 89 -21.12 6.37 0.98
CA GLU A 89 -20.96 7.81 1.17
C GLU A 89 -21.64 8.64 0.08
N ASP A 90 -21.84 9.92 0.38
CA ASP A 90 -22.33 10.88 -0.61
C ASP A 90 -21.26 11.13 -1.70
N SER A 91 -21.67 11.19 -2.96
CA SER A 91 -20.76 11.39 -4.09
C SER A 91 -20.03 12.74 -4.08
N THR A 92 -20.50 13.70 -3.28
CA THR A 92 -19.82 14.97 -3.03
C THR A 92 -18.67 14.88 -2.02
N ASP A 93 -18.62 13.82 -1.20
CA ASP A 93 -17.49 13.55 -0.30
C ASP A 93 -16.35 12.87 -1.05
N LEU A 94 -15.53 13.67 -1.72
CA LEU A 94 -14.39 13.18 -2.50
C LEU A 94 -13.29 12.48 -1.67
N MET A 95 -13.32 12.62 -0.34
CA MET A 95 -12.35 11.94 0.54
C MET A 95 -12.76 10.50 0.83
N HIS A 96 -14.04 10.27 1.15
CA HIS A 96 -14.52 8.95 1.58
C HIS A 96 -15.30 8.21 0.48
N TYR A 97 -15.88 8.91 -0.49
CA TYR A 97 -16.66 8.27 -1.53
C TYR A 97 -15.81 7.45 -2.49
N ALA A 98 -16.31 6.27 -2.82
CA ALA A 98 -15.82 5.45 -3.91
C ALA A 98 -17.00 4.91 -4.72
N PRO A 99 -16.97 4.94 -6.05
CA PRO A 99 -18.01 4.37 -6.90
C PRO A 99 -18.07 2.84 -6.76
N PRO A 100 -19.30 2.26 -6.79
CA PRO A 100 -19.47 0.82 -6.76
C PRO A 100 -18.93 0.15 -8.03
N TRP A 101 -18.69 -1.15 -7.95
CA TRP A 101 -18.25 -1.94 -9.10
C TRP A 101 -19.41 -2.72 -9.70
N ASN A 102 -19.45 -2.78 -11.02
CA ASN A 102 -20.40 -3.59 -11.77
C ASN A 102 -19.69 -4.82 -12.31
N TYR A 103 -20.14 -6.00 -11.88
CA TYR A 103 -19.58 -7.26 -12.34
C TYR A 103 -20.25 -7.77 -13.63
N ASN A 104 -21.26 -7.10 -14.17
CA ASN A 104 -21.82 -7.36 -15.51
C ASN A 104 -22.18 -6.04 -16.21
N PRO A 105 -21.18 -5.19 -16.57
CA PRO A 105 -21.46 -3.93 -17.23
C PRO A 105 -22.10 -4.18 -18.61
N GLU A 106 -23.11 -3.36 -18.96
CA GLU A 106 -23.84 -3.48 -20.24
C GLU A 106 -22.91 -3.28 -21.45
N ASN A 107 -21.94 -2.36 -21.33
CA ASN A 107 -20.93 -2.09 -22.35
C ASN A 107 -19.74 -3.08 -22.31
N GLY A 108 -19.84 -4.16 -21.54
CA GLY A 108 -18.79 -5.16 -21.40
C GLY A 108 -19.34 -6.58 -21.38
N ARG A 109 -18.86 -7.40 -20.44
CA ARG A 109 -19.26 -8.82 -20.38
C ARG A 109 -20.74 -9.03 -20.11
N GLY A 110 -21.44 -8.06 -19.51
CA GLY A 110 -22.86 -8.17 -19.18
C GLY A 110 -23.77 -8.41 -20.39
N LYS A 111 -23.40 -7.90 -21.57
CA LYS A 111 -24.17 -8.09 -22.81
C LYS A 111 -23.93 -9.45 -23.47
N ASN A 112 -22.70 -9.95 -23.44
CA ASN A 112 -22.30 -11.12 -24.22
C ASN A 112 -22.25 -12.41 -23.39
N LYS A 113 -21.76 -12.31 -22.15
CA LYS A 113 -21.54 -13.44 -21.26
C LYS A 113 -21.63 -12.97 -19.79
N PRO A 114 -22.85 -12.67 -19.30
CA PRO A 114 -23.03 -12.29 -17.91
C PRO A 114 -22.66 -13.45 -16.98
N VAL A 115 -22.14 -13.12 -15.81
CA VAL A 115 -21.86 -14.11 -14.75
C VAL A 115 -22.86 -13.98 -13.61
N SER A 116 -23.05 -15.06 -12.88
CA SER A 116 -23.85 -15.07 -11.65
C SER A 116 -23.12 -14.34 -10.51
N ARG A 117 -23.88 -13.90 -9.48
CA ARG A 117 -23.31 -13.33 -8.25
C ARG A 117 -22.28 -14.25 -7.59
N LYS A 118 -22.54 -15.56 -7.59
CA LYS A 118 -21.65 -16.58 -7.01
C LYS A 118 -20.32 -16.65 -7.76
N GLU A 119 -20.35 -16.59 -9.08
CA GLU A 119 -19.13 -16.54 -9.90
C GLU A 119 -18.36 -15.24 -9.67
N ALA A 120 -19.05 -14.10 -9.65
CA ALA A 120 -18.44 -12.81 -9.33
C ALA A 120 -17.77 -12.81 -7.94
N MET A 121 -18.43 -13.36 -6.91
CA MET A 121 -17.81 -13.55 -5.59
C MET A 121 -16.54 -14.41 -5.65
N ASN A 122 -16.54 -15.48 -6.43
CA ASN A 122 -15.35 -16.31 -6.58
C ASN A 122 -14.21 -15.56 -7.29
N GLU A 123 -14.50 -14.81 -8.34
CA GLU A 123 -13.54 -13.95 -9.02
C GLU A 123 -12.92 -12.90 -8.08
N LEU A 124 -13.75 -12.28 -7.24
CA LEU A 124 -13.30 -11.33 -6.22
C LEU A 124 -12.40 -12.01 -5.18
N LEU A 125 -12.78 -13.20 -4.70
CA LEU A 125 -11.96 -13.96 -3.75
C LEU A 125 -10.63 -14.40 -4.33
N GLU A 126 -10.58 -14.76 -5.61
CA GLU A 126 -9.33 -15.04 -6.32
C GLU A 126 -8.42 -13.81 -6.34
N VAL A 127 -8.96 -12.65 -6.75
CA VAL A 127 -8.20 -11.39 -6.81
C VAL A 127 -7.70 -10.98 -5.42
N ILE A 128 -8.54 -11.07 -4.38
CA ILE A 128 -8.13 -10.79 -3.00
C ILE A 128 -6.95 -11.66 -2.57
N LYS A 129 -6.93 -12.94 -2.96
CA LYS A 129 -5.85 -13.87 -2.58
C LYS A 129 -4.57 -13.62 -3.37
N SER A 130 -4.68 -13.26 -4.66
CA SER A 130 -3.54 -13.09 -5.55
C SER A 130 -2.89 -11.70 -5.45
N THR A 131 -3.66 -10.68 -5.09
CA THR A 131 -3.25 -9.27 -5.22
C THR A 131 -2.87 -8.68 -3.87
N ARG A 132 -1.63 -8.23 -3.73
CA ARG A 132 -1.09 -7.67 -2.48
C ARG A 132 -0.36 -6.34 -2.73
N PRO A 133 -1.09 -5.24 -3.00
CA PRO A 133 -0.50 -3.97 -3.44
C PRO A 133 0.30 -3.26 -2.34
N ASP A 134 -0.07 -3.50 -1.09
CA ASP A 134 0.47 -2.88 0.13
C ASP A 134 1.30 -3.85 0.99
N LYS A 135 1.47 -5.10 0.52
CA LYS A 135 2.09 -6.23 1.25
C LYS A 135 1.31 -6.66 2.50
N PHE A 136 0.06 -6.24 2.65
CA PHE A 136 -0.77 -6.69 3.77
C PHE A 136 -1.25 -8.11 3.48
N THR A 137 -1.45 -8.89 4.53
CA THR A 137 -1.97 -10.25 4.40
C THR A 137 -3.50 -10.21 4.52
N PRO A 138 -4.24 -10.61 3.47
CA PRO A 138 -5.69 -10.71 3.55
C PRO A 138 -6.09 -11.95 4.37
N ASN A 139 -7.03 -11.76 5.28
CA ASN A 139 -7.66 -12.82 6.07
C ASN A 139 -9.18 -12.72 5.90
N ILE A 140 -9.79 -13.69 5.23
CA ILE A 140 -11.25 -13.72 5.03
C ILE A 140 -11.88 -14.21 6.34
N VAL A 141 -12.50 -13.30 7.07
CA VAL A 141 -13.06 -13.56 8.40
C VAL A 141 -14.54 -13.92 8.35
N GLU A 142 -15.26 -13.43 7.35
CA GLU A 142 -16.67 -13.77 7.15
C GLU A 142 -16.99 -13.89 5.67
N LYS A 143 -17.81 -14.89 5.33
CA LYS A 143 -18.34 -15.08 3.99
C LYS A 143 -19.75 -15.64 4.10
N THR A 144 -20.70 -14.94 3.54
CA THR A 144 -22.08 -15.39 3.34
C THR A 144 -22.39 -15.47 1.84
N ASP A 145 -23.65 -15.67 1.46
CA ASP A 145 -24.08 -15.72 0.05
C ASP A 145 -24.03 -14.37 -0.69
N ASN A 146 -23.92 -13.27 0.06
CA ASN A 146 -23.95 -11.92 -0.50
C ASN A 146 -23.01 -10.93 0.20
N TYR A 147 -22.20 -11.38 1.16
CA TYR A 147 -21.30 -10.53 1.93
C TYR A 147 -19.97 -11.22 2.17
N ILE A 148 -18.89 -10.44 2.13
CA ILE A 148 -17.52 -10.88 2.43
C ILE A 148 -16.87 -9.82 3.31
N HIS A 149 -16.32 -10.24 4.45
CA HIS A 149 -15.46 -9.40 5.30
C HIS A 149 -14.03 -9.95 5.27
N VAL A 150 -13.08 -9.08 4.96
CA VAL A 150 -11.66 -9.37 4.90
C VAL A 150 -10.90 -8.41 5.82
N GLU A 151 -10.06 -8.97 6.68
CA GLU A 151 -9.09 -8.21 7.47
C GLU A 151 -7.76 -8.17 6.74
N TYR A 152 -7.21 -6.98 6.49
CA TYR A 152 -5.86 -6.80 5.95
C TYR A 152 -4.92 -6.39 7.08
N LYS A 153 -3.97 -7.25 7.40
CA LYS A 153 -2.99 -6.99 8.47
C LYS A 153 -1.65 -6.51 7.90
N SER A 154 -1.14 -5.40 8.44
CA SER A 154 0.18 -4.88 8.07
C SER A 154 1.31 -5.73 8.66
N PRO A 155 2.40 -5.97 7.91
CA PRO A 155 3.44 -6.91 8.33
C PRO A 155 4.33 -6.41 9.49
N ILE A 156 4.47 -5.09 9.64
CA ILE A 156 5.46 -4.49 10.56
C ILE A 156 4.80 -3.92 11.81
N LEU A 157 3.72 -3.14 11.64
CA LEU A 157 3.12 -2.36 12.73
C LEU A 157 1.83 -2.97 13.29
N GLY A 158 1.37 -4.07 12.68
CA GLY A 158 0.19 -4.80 13.12
C GLY A 158 -1.14 -4.07 12.93
N PHE A 159 -1.18 -3.00 12.14
CA PHE A 159 -2.44 -2.33 11.76
C PHE A 159 -3.37 -3.32 11.07
N VAL A 160 -4.67 -3.19 11.35
CA VAL A 160 -5.71 -3.98 10.71
C VAL A 160 -6.70 -3.05 10.03
N ASP A 161 -6.92 -3.32 8.75
CA ASP A 161 -7.95 -2.69 7.95
C ASP A 161 -9.09 -3.69 7.71
N ASP A 162 -10.32 -3.26 7.96
CA ASP A 162 -11.53 -4.00 7.64
C ASP A 162 -12.00 -3.62 6.23
N VAL A 163 -12.08 -4.61 5.35
CA VAL A 163 -12.58 -4.46 3.98
C VAL A 163 -13.82 -5.33 3.81
N GLU A 164 -14.92 -4.70 3.46
CA GLU A 164 -16.23 -5.31 3.34
C GLU A 164 -16.66 -5.23 1.88
N PHE A 165 -17.22 -6.32 1.37
CA PHE A 165 -17.84 -6.38 0.05
C PHE A 165 -19.24 -6.91 0.21
N TRP A 166 -20.21 -6.17 -0.31
CA TRP A 166 -21.61 -6.53 -0.28
C TRP A 166 -22.18 -6.59 -1.69
N PHE A 167 -22.95 -7.62 -1.97
CA PHE A 167 -23.62 -7.87 -3.23
C PHE A 167 -25.13 -7.70 -3.00
N PRO A 168 -25.69 -6.50 -3.23
CA PRO A 168 -27.09 -6.24 -2.96
C PRO A 168 -28.01 -7.24 -3.70
N PRO A 169 -29.08 -7.72 -3.05
CA PRO A 169 -30.09 -8.49 -3.76
C PRO A 169 -30.80 -7.58 -4.77
N GLY A 170 -31.11 -8.11 -5.95
CA GLY A 170 -31.82 -7.37 -6.98
C GLY A 170 -31.36 -7.70 -8.38
N LYS A 171 -31.82 -6.88 -9.34
CA LYS A 171 -31.48 -7.02 -10.77
C LYS A 171 -30.14 -6.38 -11.13
N LYS A 172 -29.66 -5.43 -10.32
CA LYS A 172 -28.39 -4.75 -10.57
C LYS A 172 -27.22 -5.70 -10.26
N SER A 173 -26.24 -5.75 -11.15
CA SER A 173 -25.02 -6.55 -10.99
C SER A 173 -23.91 -5.74 -10.32
N VAL A 174 -24.23 -5.09 -9.20
CA VAL A 174 -23.31 -4.20 -8.49
C VAL A 174 -22.73 -4.85 -7.24
N VAL A 175 -21.53 -4.40 -6.86
CA VAL A 175 -20.85 -4.69 -5.61
C VAL A 175 -20.58 -3.37 -4.92
N GLU A 176 -21.10 -3.26 -3.70
CA GLU A 176 -20.78 -2.19 -2.77
C GLU A 176 -19.60 -2.63 -1.90
N TYR A 177 -18.79 -1.68 -1.48
CA TYR A 177 -17.63 -1.98 -0.65
C TYR A 177 -17.28 -0.85 0.30
N ARG A 178 -16.59 -1.23 1.37
CA ARG A 178 -16.03 -0.33 2.37
C ARG A 178 -14.64 -0.81 2.74
N SER A 179 -13.70 0.11 2.92
CA SER A 179 -12.31 -0.19 3.28
C SER A 179 -11.86 0.83 4.32
N ALA A 180 -11.69 0.39 5.57
CA ALA A 180 -11.45 1.28 6.70
C ALA A 180 -10.43 0.70 7.68
N SER A 181 -9.49 1.50 8.17
CA SER A 181 -8.59 1.06 9.24
C SER A 181 -9.27 1.11 10.61
N ARG A 182 -8.95 0.15 11.49
CA ARG A 182 -9.47 0.14 12.88
C ARG A 182 -8.93 1.26 13.75
N LYS A 183 -7.67 1.65 13.51
CA LYS A 183 -6.94 2.66 14.28
C LYS A 183 -5.99 3.43 13.37
N GLY A 184 -5.70 4.66 13.77
CA GLY A 184 -4.82 5.59 13.07
C GLY A 184 -5.61 6.63 12.30
N SER A 185 -5.00 7.80 12.09
CA SER A 185 -5.49 8.90 11.25
C SER A 185 -4.51 9.21 10.11
N PHE A 186 -3.44 8.42 9.98
CA PHE A 186 -2.38 8.66 9.01
C PHE A 186 -2.88 8.38 7.59
N ASP A 187 -2.81 9.43 6.78
CA ASP A 187 -3.35 9.49 5.42
C ASP A 187 -2.30 9.04 4.39
N PHE A 188 -2.11 7.74 4.29
CA PHE A 188 -1.28 7.15 3.23
C PHE A 188 -2.10 6.63 2.03
N GLU A 189 -3.40 6.92 2.04
CA GLU A 189 -4.39 6.43 1.06
C GLU A 189 -4.30 4.91 0.82
N ILE A 190 -3.84 4.13 1.81
CA ILE A 190 -3.60 2.69 1.65
C ILE A 190 -4.89 1.98 1.24
N ASN A 191 -6.00 2.31 1.90
CA ASN A 191 -7.32 1.76 1.62
C ASN A 191 -7.79 2.07 0.19
N LYS A 192 -7.57 3.31 -0.28
CA LYS A 192 -7.87 3.74 -1.66
C LYS A 192 -6.98 3.03 -2.69
N LYS A 193 -5.67 2.94 -2.44
CA LYS A 193 -4.71 2.22 -3.28
C LYS A 193 -5.03 0.74 -3.39
N ARG A 194 -5.44 0.11 -2.28
CA ARG A 194 -5.85 -1.29 -2.25
C ARG A 194 -7.08 -1.54 -3.11
N VAL A 195 -8.14 -0.79 -2.88
CA VAL A 195 -9.38 -0.89 -3.67
C VAL A 195 -9.10 -0.64 -5.16
N LYS A 196 -8.28 0.36 -5.49
CA LYS A 196 -7.86 0.62 -6.87
C LYS A 196 -7.12 -0.57 -7.50
N ALA A 197 -6.19 -1.19 -6.79
CA ALA A 197 -5.46 -2.34 -7.30
C ALA A 197 -6.38 -3.56 -7.51
N LEU A 198 -7.30 -3.84 -6.57
CA LEU A 198 -8.30 -4.90 -6.72
C LEU A 198 -9.20 -4.63 -7.94
N ARG A 199 -9.66 -3.38 -8.11
CA ARG A 199 -10.44 -2.96 -9.28
C ARG A 199 -9.72 -3.27 -10.59
N LEU A 200 -8.45 -2.89 -10.71
CA LEU A 200 -7.68 -3.10 -11.94
C LEU A 200 -7.55 -4.59 -12.32
N GLU A 201 -7.42 -5.49 -11.33
CA GLU A 201 -7.39 -6.93 -11.59
C GLU A 201 -8.78 -7.49 -11.93
N LEU A 202 -9.84 -6.97 -11.33
CA LEU A 202 -11.22 -7.32 -11.66
C LEU A 202 -11.64 -6.82 -13.05
N GLU A 203 -11.15 -5.66 -13.48
CA GLU A 203 -11.39 -5.14 -14.83
C GLU A 203 -10.83 -6.07 -15.92
N LYS A 204 -9.71 -6.76 -15.66
CA LYS A 204 -9.20 -7.81 -16.56
C LYS A 204 -10.14 -9.00 -16.67
N LYS A 205 -10.99 -9.25 -15.65
CA LYS A 205 -12.05 -10.27 -15.67
C LYS A 205 -13.36 -9.75 -16.28
N GLY A 206 -13.41 -8.48 -16.71
CA GLY A 206 -14.56 -7.85 -17.37
C GLY A 206 -15.51 -7.12 -16.43
N TRP A 207 -15.09 -6.84 -15.19
CA TRP A 207 -15.78 -5.91 -14.30
C TRP A 207 -15.56 -4.47 -14.78
N ALA A 208 -16.38 -3.54 -14.30
CA ALA A 208 -16.17 -2.11 -14.50
C ALA A 208 -16.55 -1.33 -13.24
N SER A 209 -16.00 -0.12 -13.10
CA SER A 209 -16.47 0.83 -12.09
C SER A 209 -17.60 1.68 -12.66
N GLU A 210 -18.64 1.94 -11.87
CA GLU A 210 -19.75 2.83 -12.25
C GLU A 210 -19.33 4.31 -12.31
N GLY A 211 -18.15 4.64 -11.80
CA GLY A 211 -17.56 5.99 -11.85
C GLY A 211 -16.04 5.98 -11.68
N SER A 212 -15.43 7.17 -11.70
CA SER A 212 -13.99 7.36 -11.44
C SER A 212 -13.75 8.05 -10.09
N PHE A 213 -12.61 7.74 -9.47
CA PHE A 213 -12.12 8.38 -8.24
C PHE A 213 -10.62 8.15 -8.03
#